data_AF-A0A952UZH6-F1
#
_entry.id   AF-A0A952UZH6-F1
#
_cell.length_a   1.000
_cell.length_b   1.000
_cell.length_c   1.000
_cell.angle_alpha   90.00
_cell.angle_beta   90.00
_cell.angle_gamma   90.00
#
_symmetry.space_group_name_H-M   'P 1'
#
loop_
_entity.id
_entity.type
_entity.pdbx_description
1 polymer ?
#
loop_
_entity_poly.entity_id
_entity_poly.type
_entity_poly.pdbx_seq_one_letter_code
_entity_poly.pdbx_strand_id
1 'polypeptide(L)'
;MLARLLLFCLVLLAACGDVPIDDQRNDRRLFPPRGLIRGTVTYVGPRPCSRAGDIVGNAVILVFDRRNPPPPTGLATSAVNFVAVPGNVLFANEPRSTSGELYCPDDGATVEASAPFAVAPLQGGSYVISAFYDRRGRFWPTFKFRNLPEAGDIAGGFIDVEDARKNAGNLAYTPIYRPIDVGIAQQAPAGEIPNFTIPDKGFVADNIPVTLGSVVPFTRPYFHPRRVEREGREDSSDVIGTAVRSTANERADPFAVPILAMTQDVHILAPPTNPTAESLDAFQRGFQSLRISWGLPEQEVADAVDPRQPFGFQLPSLPPRGKGGLLVFSRGGTIPENPAVPALWPQVALVKLADDPQRRTDLQSLVVQGSLEESNVTGKPPGPLVVIQAITLDRDSLAKTVAGPISASPSTAALRSHFTALVRPAALCFDPRRVDLGGVLVAPHFTGISADAAETGELPLFDRRALERQPLVREVRRGCLPLGRYAISLVYPSGQAWTVPNESGGCSEAEGSIRLAEKSTCSTKPRTVLLSQGARAVVEIVGPSQEGLDSGVCSDNPVPPECLPP
;
A
#
# COMPACT_ATOMS: atom_id res chain seq x y z
N MET A 1 -67.84 27.64 -25.05
CA MET A 1 -67.36 26.51 -24.23
C MET A 1 -66.37 25.63 -25.02
N LEU A 2 -65.40 26.25 -25.72
CA LEU A 2 -64.48 25.55 -26.63
C LEU A 2 -63.21 26.39 -26.85
N ALA A 3 -62.56 26.84 -25.77
CA ALA A 3 -61.34 27.68 -25.87
C ALA A 3 -60.45 27.62 -24.61
N ARG A 4 -60.46 26.49 -23.88
CA ARG A 4 -59.60 26.30 -22.68
C ARG A 4 -58.88 24.95 -22.63
N LEU A 5 -58.91 24.15 -23.71
CA LEU A 5 -58.33 22.80 -23.75
C LEU A 5 -57.11 22.66 -24.67
N LEU A 6 -56.43 23.76 -25.00
CA LEU A 6 -55.32 23.76 -25.98
C LEU A 6 -54.07 24.52 -25.52
N LEU A 7 -53.91 24.71 -24.21
CA LEU A 7 -52.75 25.40 -23.63
C LEU A 7 -52.10 24.61 -22.48
N PHE A 8 -52.16 23.29 -22.52
CA PHE A 8 -51.51 22.40 -21.53
C PHE A 8 -50.76 21.22 -22.18
N CYS A 9 -50.39 21.33 -23.46
CA CYS A 9 -49.66 20.30 -24.21
C CYS A 9 -48.40 20.83 -24.91
N LEU A 10 -47.67 21.76 -24.28
CA LEU A 10 -46.43 22.31 -24.86
C LEU A 10 -45.35 22.63 -23.82
N VAL A 11 -45.14 21.74 -22.85
CA VAL A 11 -44.00 21.80 -21.91
C VAL A 11 -43.29 20.44 -21.79
N LEU A 12 -43.03 19.76 -22.91
CA LEU A 12 -42.34 18.46 -22.90
C LEU A 12 -41.24 18.29 -23.97
N LEU A 13 -40.71 19.38 -24.55
CA LEU A 13 -39.60 19.32 -25.50
C LEU A 13 -38.59 20.47 -25.27
N ALA A 14 -37.84 20.38 -24.19
CA ALA A 14 -36.48 20.92 -24.09
C ALA A 14 -35.65 19.83 -23.43
N ALA A 15 -35.31 18.80 -24.21
CA ALA A 15 -33.98 18.65 -24.78
C ALA A 15 -32.91 18.51 -23.70
N CYS A 16 -32.45 17.27 -23.53
CA CYS A 16 -31.11 16.95 -23.05
C CYS A 16 -30.10 17.73 -23.91
N GLY A 17 -29.76 18.94 -23.50
CA GLY A 17 -28.60 19.65 -24.02
C GLY A 17 -27.34 19.11 -23.36
N ASP A 18 -26.25 19.04 -24.11
CA ASP A 18 -24.92 18.75 -23.58
C ASP A 18 -24.62 19.62 -22.35
N VAL A 19 -23.88 19.06 -21.40
CA VAL A 19 -23.34 19.82 -20.26
C VAL A 19 -22.64 21.06 -20.84
N PRO A 20 -22.97 22.29 -20.41
CA PRO A 20 -22.34 23.48 -20.94
C PRO A 20 -20.83 23.35 -20.85
N ILE A 21 -20.14 23.41 -21.99
CA ILE A 21 -18.69 23.57 -22.01
C ILE A 21 -18.41 24.96 -21.44
N ASP A 22 -17.57 25.04 -20.41
CA ASP A 22 -17.20 26.27 -19.68
C ASP A 22 -16.33 27.23 -20.53
N ASP A 23 -16.47 27.18 -21.86
CA ASP A 23 -15.75 27.99 -22.83
C ASP A 23 -16.53 29.23 -23.31
N GLN A 24 -17.84 29.30 -23.05
CA GLN A 24 -18.70 30.39 -23.57
C GLN A 24 -18.93 31.57 -22.62
N ARG A 25 -18.37 31.58 -21.40
CA ARG A 25 -18.38 32.79 -20.55
C ARG A 25 -17.18 33.66 -20.87
N ASN A 26 -17.45 34.78 -21.54
CA ASN A 26 -16.48 35.81 -21.94
C ASN A 26 -15.83 36.55 -20.77
N ASP A 27 -16.19 36.24 -19.52
CA ASP A 27 -15.73 36.91 -18.32
C ASP A 27 -15.26 35.89 -17.26
N ARG A 28 -14.01 35.43 -17.46
CA ARG A 28 -13.20 34.64 -16.50
C ARG A 28 -13.69 33.20 -16.31
N ARG A 29 -12.91 32.25 -16.81
CA ARG A 29 -13.07 30.83 -16.45
C ARG A 29 -13.07 30.68 -14.92
N LEU A 30 -14.10 30.03 -14.39
CA LEU A 30 -14.23 29.75 -12.95
C LEU A 30 -13.15 28.77 -12.48
N PHE A 31 -12.66 27.93 -13.39
CA PHE A 31 -11.60 26.96 -13.14
C PHE A 31 -10.41 27.17 -14.09
N PRO A 32 -9.17 27.07 -13.59
CA PRO A 32 -8.00 27.13 -14.46
C PRO A 32 -8.05 25.97 -15.47
N PRO A 33 -7.45 26.11 -16.67
CA PRO A 33 -7.34 25.03 -17.64
C PRO A 33 -6.76 23.75 -17.00
N ARG A 34 -7.33 22.58 -17.31
CA ARG A 34 -6.92 21.29 -16.74
C ARG A 34 -6.62 20.27 -17.82
N GLY A 35 -5.90 19.22 -17.42
CA GLY A 35 -5.72 18.01 -18.18
C GLY A 35 -6.92 17.05 -18.07
N LEU A 36 -7.14 16.29 -19.12
CA LEU A 36 -8.10 15.19 -19.22
C LEU A 36 -7.38 13.99 -19.84
N ILE A 37 -7.56 12.81 -19.26
CA ILE A 37 -7.26 11.53 -19.92
C ILE A 37 -8.57 10.91 -20.38
N ARG A 38 -8.68 10.53 -21.65
CA ARG A 38 -9.86 9.85 -22.21
C ARG A 38 -9.43 8.63 -23.01
N GLY A 39 -10.26 7.59 -22.96
CA GLY A 39 -9.96 6.36 -23.67
C GLY A 39 -11.09 5.34 -23.63
N THR A 40 -10.72 4.08 -23.87
CA THR A 40 -11.63 2.93 -23.81
C THR A 40 -11.07 1.92 -22.84
N VAL A 41 -11.92 1.43 -21.93
CA VAL A 41 -11.61 0.26 -21.11
C VAL A 41 -12.18 -0.97 -21.81
N THR A 42 -11.34 -1.98 -22.00
CA THR A 42 -11.70 -3.28 -22.54
C THR A 42 -11.56 -4.32 -21.44
N TYR A 43 -12.63 -5.08 -21.21
CA TYR A 43 -12.72 -6.17 -20.26
C TYR A 43 -12.71 -7.49 -21.01
N VAL A 44 -11.88 -8.43 -20.57
CA VAL A 44 -11.86 -9.82 -21.03
C VAL A 44 -11.79 -10.72 -19.80
N GLY A 45 -12.87 -11.39 -19.43
CA GLY A 45 -12.90 -12.19 -18.21
C GLY A 45 -14.21 -12.89 -17.95
N PRO A 46 -14.41 -13.48 -16.75
CA PRO A 46 -15.66 -14.13 -16.36
C PRO A 46 -16.87 -13.21 -16.53
N ARG A 47 -18.06 -13.78 -16.62
CA ARG A 47 -19.30 -12.98 -16.64
C ARG A 47 -19.47 -12.15 -15.35
N PRO A 48 -20.03 -10.93 -15.46
CA PRO A 48 -20.23 -10.07 -14.31
C PRO A 48 -21.29 -10.65 -13.36
N CYS A 49 -21.21 -10.28 -12.08
CA CYS A 49 -22.27 -10.60 -11.13
C CYS A 49 -23.43 -9.60 -11.29
N SER A 50 -24.65 -10.03 -10.97
CA SER A 50 -25.85 -9.19 -11.00
C SER A 50 -26.70 -9.36 -9.75
N ARG A 51 -27.46 -8.32 -9.42
CA ARG A 51 -28.39 -8.28 -8.30
C ARG A 51 -29.53 -7.33 -8.64
N ALA A 52 -30.76 -7.73 -8.38
CA ALA A 52 -31.97 -6.92 -8.54
C ALA A 52 -32.13 -6.27 -9.92
N GLY A 53 -31.70 -6.97 -10.98
CA GLY A 53 -31.76 -6.46 -12.35
C GLY A 53 -30.62 -5.54 -12.74
N ASP A 54 -29.61 -5.34 -11.88
CA ASP A 54 -28.42 -4.54 -12.16
C ASP A 54 -27.15 -5.40 -12.22
N ILE A 55 -26.21 -5.01 -13.06
CA ILE A 55 -24.83 -5.50 -13.00
C ILE A 55 -24.13 -4.82 -11.82
N VAL A 56 -23.58 -5.63 -10.92
CA VAL A 56 -22.87 -5.16 -9.73
C VAL A 56 -21.45 -4.76 -10.09
N GLY A 57 -20.90 -3.77 -9.37
CA GLY A 57 -19.50 -3.42 -9.49
C GLY A 57 -19.18 -2.40 -10.57
N ASN A 58 -17.92 -2.02 -10.63
CA ASN A 58 -17.43 -0.97 -11.52
C ASN A 58 -16.05 -1.33 -12.07
N ALA A 59 -15.76 -0.91 -13.29
CA ALA A 59 -14.38 -0.83 -13.76
C ALA A 59 -13.77 0.46 -13.19
N VAL A 60 -12.87 0.29 -12.24
CA VAL A 60 -12.15 1.36 -11.54
C VAL A 60 -10.85 1.63 -12.27
N ILE A 61 -10.64 2.88 -12.66
CA ILE A 61 -9.46 3.34 -13.39
C ILE A 61 -8.74 4.34 -12.49
N LEU A 62 -7.56 3.94 -12.00
CA LEU A 62 -6.74 4.68 -11.05
C LEU A 62 -5.55 5.32 -11.79
N VAL A 63 -5.43 6.64 -11.69
CA VAL A 63 -4.32 7.40 -12.28
C VAL A 63 -3.28 7.66 -11.19
N PHE A 64 -2.04 7.28 -11.43
CA PHE A 64 -0.91 7.54 -10.53
C PHE A 64 0.13 8.42 -11.22
N ASP A 65 0.81 9.26 -10.44
CA ASP A 65 1.98 9.99 -10.93
C ASP A 65 3.08 8.98 -11.30
N ARG A 66 3.61 9.06 -12.51
CA ARG A 66 4.69 8.17 -12.97
C ARG A 66 5.96 8.32 -12.14
N ARG A 67 6.18 9.48 -11.50
CA ARG A 67 7.31 9.73 -10.62
C ARG A 67 7.22 8.97 -9.31
N ASN A 68 6.01 8.60 -8.89
CA ASN A 68 5.76 7.78 -7.71
C ASN A 68 4.64 6.78 -8.04
N PRO A 69 4.92 5.71 -8.79
CA PRO A 69 3.91 4.71 -9.13
C PRO A 69 3.46 3.94 -7.87
N PRO A 70 2.34 3.19 -7.94
CA PRO A 70 1.96 2.34 -6.83
C PRO A 70 2.99 1.22 -6.61
N PRO A 71 3.01 0.60 -5.42
CA PRO A 71 3.78 -0.60 -5.16
C PRO A 71 3.48 -1.72 -6.19
N PRO A 72 4.46 -2.58 -6.53
CA PRO A 72 5.79 -2.68 -5.93
C PRO A 72 6.83 -1.71 -6.55
N THR A 73 6.50 -0.99 -7.61
CA THR A 73 7.47 -0.17 -8.36
C THR A 73 7.70 1.23 -7.77
N GLY A 74 6.82 1.67 -6.88
CA GLY A 74 6.94 2.94 -6.17
C GLY A 74 6.23 2.90 -4.82
N LEU A 75 5.93 4.08 -4.28
CA LEU A 75 5.48 4.27 -2.90
C LEU A 75 4.09 4.92 -2.79
N ALA A 76 3.41 5.17 -3.91
CA ALA A 76 2.10 5.82 -3.87
C ALA A 76 1.05 4.93 -3.18
N THR A 77 0.39 5.49 -2.16
CA THR A 77 -0.67 4.82 -1.40
C THR A 77 -2.07 5.19 -1.89
N SER A 78 -2.18 6.22 -2.75
CA SER A 78 -3.41 6.69 -3.36
C SER A 78 -3.18 7.11 -4.81
N ALA A 79 -4.23 7.01 -5.62
CA ALA A 79 -4.25 7.55 -6.96
C ALA A 79 -4.40 9.07 -6.91
N VAL A 80 -3.78 9.80 -7.85
CA VAL A 80 -3.94 11.26 -7.95
C VAL A 80 -5.35 11.65 -8.39
N ASN A 81 -6.01 10.77 -9.15
CA ASN A 81 -7.41 10.86 -9.53
C ASN A 81 -7.90 9.48 -10.00
N PHE A 82 -9.22 9.28 -10.08
CA PHE A 82 -9.80 8.03 -10.57
C PHE A 82 -11.15 8.27 -11.26
N VAL A 83 -11.62 7.27 -12.02
CA VAL A 83 -13.00 7.18 -12.49
C VAL A 83 -13.51 5.76 -12.31
N ALA A 84 -14.82 5.62 -12.06
CA ALA A 84 -15.51 4.34 -12.03
C ALA A 84 -16.49 4.27 -13.20
N VAL A 85 -16.31 3.31 -14.10
CA VAL A 85 -17.26 2.99 -15.17
C VAL A 85 -18.25 1.96 -14.64
N PRO A 86 -19.56 2.28 -14.54
CA PRO A 86 -20.54 1.36 -13.97
C PRO A 86 -20.63 0.05 -14.74
N GLY A 87 -20.80 -1.07 -14.02
CA GLY A 87 -20.97 -2.38 -14.63
C GLY A 87 -22.14 -2.43 -15.62
N ASN A 88 -23.23 -1.71 -15.34
CA ASN A 88 -24.37 -1.58 -16.27
C ASN A 88 -24.01 -0.91 -17.60
N VAL A 89 -23.03 0.00 -17.61
CA VAL A 89 -22.54 0.67 -18.83
C VAL A 89 -21.60 -0.27 -19.58
N LEU A 90 -20.65 -0.88 -18.88
CA LEU A 90 -19.67 -1.79 -19.47
C LEU A 90 -20.33 -3.04 -20.07
N PHE A 91 -21.29 -3.62 -19.35
CA PHE A 91 -21.96 -4.89 -19.70
C PHE A 91 -23.42 -4.67 -20.09
N ALA A 92 -23.69 -3.67 -20.93
CA ALA A 92 -25.05 -3.31 -21.33
C ALA A 92 -25.87 -4.49 -21.90
N ASN A 93 -25.20 -5.42 -22.58
CA ASN A 93 -25.80 -6.56 -23.28
C ASN A 93 -25.75 -7.88 -22.48
N GLU A 94 -25.20 -7.89 -21.27
CA GLU A 94 -25.11 -9.13 -20.48
C GLU A 94 -26.43 -9.48 -19.77
N PRO A 95 -26.77 -10.77 -19.62
CA PRO A 95 -27.94 -11.20 -18.86
C PRO A 95 -27.88 -10.75 -17.39
N ARG A 96 -29.04 -10.41 -16.83
CA ARG A 96 -29.17 -9.92 -15.44
C ARG A 96 -30.10 -10.80 -14.63
N SER A 97 -29.69 -11.15 -13.41
CA SER A 97 -30.56 -11.79 -12.43
C SER A 97 -31.53 -10.76 -11.85
N THR A 98 -32.82 -11.10 -11.82
CA THR A 98 -33.86 -10.30 -11.15
C THR A 98 -33.96 -10.60 -9.65
N SER A 99 -33.21 -11.59 -9.15
CA SER A 99 -33.16 -11.91 -7.72
C SER A 99 -32.55 -10.76 -6.93
N GLY A 100 -33.07 -10.50 -5.73
CA GLY A 100 -32.47 -9.55 -4.78
C GLY A 100 -31.11 -10.01 -4.21
N GLU A 101 -30.75 -11.27 -4.39
CA GLU A 101 -29.47 -11.84 -3.98
C GLU A 101 -28.38 -11.63 -5.04
N LEU A 102 -27.10 -11.61 -4.61
CA LEU A 102 -25.99 -11.55 -5.56
C LEU A 102 -25.91 -12.87 -6.34
N TYR A 103 -26.04 -12.79 -7.66
CA TYR A 103 -25.85 -13.90 -8.57
C TYR A 103 -24.58 -13.67 -9.40
N CYS A 104 -23.62 -14.59 -9.30
CA CYS A 104 -22.43 -14.61 -10.12
C CYS A 104 -22.49 -15.84 -11.03
N PRO A 105 -22.52 -15.68 -12.37
CA PRO A 105 -22.48 -16.82 -13.28
C PRO A 105 -21.15 -17.59 -13.16
N ASP A 106 -21.17 -18.86 -13.57
CA ASP A 106 -19.98 -19.70 -13.56
C ASP A 106 -18.84 -19.09 -14.39
N ASP A 107 -17.61 -19.25 -13.90
CA ASP A 107 -16.40 -18.69 -14.52
C ASP A 107 -15.95 -19.43 -15.80
N GLY A 108 -16.73 -20.42 -16.26
CA GLY A 108 -16.40 -21.25 -17.43
C GLY A 108 -16.55 -20.56 -18.78
N ALA A 109 -17.19 -19.39 -18.84
CA ALA A 109 -17.34 -18.59 -20.05
C ALA A 109 -16.73 -17.20 -19.86
N THR A 110 -15.88 -16.80 -20.80
CA THR A 110 -15.30 -15.46 -20.88
C THR A 110 -16.18 -14.55 -21.73
N VAL A 111 -16.35 -13.31 -21.31
CA VAL A 111 -17.00 -12.24 -22.09
C VAL A 111 -16.00 -11.15 -22.39
N GLU A 112 -16.23 -10.50 -23.53
CA GLU A 112 -15.53 -9.30 -23.94
C GLU A 112 -16.50 -8.13 -23.95
N ALA A 113 -16.11 -7.03 -23.31
CA ALA A 113 -16.92 -5.82 -23.21
C ALA A 113 -16.03 -4.59 -23.21
N SER A 114 -16.55 -3.46 -23.71
CA SER A 114 -15.79 -2.22 -23.73
C SER A 114 -16.68 -1.01 -23.47
N ALA A 115 -16.14 0.00 -22.79
CA ALA A 115 -16.82 1.26 -22.55
C ALA A 115 -15.83 2.43 -22.58
N PRO A 116 -16.28 3.64 -22.96
CA PRO A 116 -15.45 4.84 -22.87
C PRO A 116 -15.26 5.25 -21.41
N PHE A 117 -14.13 5.90 -21.12
CA PHE A 117 -13.86 6.53 -19.84
C PHE A 117 -13.20 7.89 -20.00
N ALA A 118 -13.32 8.73 -18.98
CA ALA A 118 -12.70 10.04 -18.89
C ALA A 118 -12.27 10.32 -17.44
N VAL A 119 -11.03 10.75 -17.22
CA VAL A 119 -10.50 11.15 -15.89
C VAL A 119 -10.07 12.61 -15.94
N ALA A 120 -10.74 13.44 -15.15
CA ALA A 120 -10.45 14.87 -14.99
C ALA A 120 -10.90 15.34 -13.59
N PRO A 121 -10.39 16.48 -13.10
CA PRO A 121 -9.28 17.25 -13.65
C PRO A 121 -7.92 16.63 -13.33
N LEU A 122 -6.93 16.85 -14.20
CA LEU A 122 -5.53 16.51 -13.97
C LEU A 122 -4.64 17.75 -14.06
N GLN A 123 -3.52 17.72 -13.35
CA GLN A 123 -2.46 18.72 -13.50
C GLN A 123 -1.56 18.33 -14.67
N GLY A 124 -0.62 19.22 -15.02
CA GLY A 124 0.43 18.86 -15.97
C GLY A 124 1.32 17.79 -15.35
N GLY A 125 1.46 16.64 -15.99
CA GLY A 125 2.31 15.56 -15.49
C GLY A 125 2.45 14.39 -16.46
N SER A 126 3.28 13.42 -16.06
CA SER A 126 3.35 12.10 -16.70
C SER A 126 2.73 11.08 -15.74
N TYR A 127 1.82 10.26 -16.24
CA TYR A 127 0.98 9.38 -15.43
C TYR A 127 1.08 7.93 -15.90
N VAL A 128 0.67 7.01 -15.02
CA VAL A 128 0.42 5.60 -15.33
C VAL A 128 -0.99 5.23 -14.86
N ILE A 129 -1.62 4.27 -15.55
CA ILE A 129 -2.95 3.78 -15.19
C ILE A 129 -2.89 2.34 -14.75
N SER A 130 -3.30 2.10 -13.50
CA SER A 130 -3.72 0.79 -13.00
C SER A 130 -5.24 0.74 -12.95
N ALA A 131 -5.83 -0.41 -13.23
CA ALA A 131 -7.27 -0.54 -13.26
C ALA A 131 -7.71 -1.94 -12.82
N PHE A 132 -8.95 -2.05 -12.35
CA PHE A 132 -9.56 -3.33 -12.07
C PHE A 132 -11.09 -3.26 -12.18
N TYR A 133 -11.73 -4.39 -12.46
CA TYR A 133 -13.17 -4.55 -12.31
C TYR A 133 -13.47 -5.18 -10.95
N ASP A 134 -14.11 -4.42 -10.07
CA ASP A 134 -14.65 -4.89 -8.80
C ASP A 134 -15.89 -5.74 -9.08
N ARG A 135 -15.72 -7.06 -9.14
CA ARG A 135 -16.79 -7.96 -9.61
C ARG A 135 -17.91 -8.11 -8.58
N ARG A 136 -17.64 -7.75 -7.31
CA ARG A 136 -18.58 -7.94 -6.18
C ARG A 136 -19.19 -6.65 -5.66
N GLY A 137 -18.82 -5.48 -6.19
CA GLY A 137 -19.38 -4.19 -5.78
C GLY A 137 -18.96 -3.78 -4.36
N ARG A 138 -17.72 -4.09 -3.97
CA ARG A 138 -17.19 -3.80 -2.63
C ARG A 138 -16.07 -2.76 -2.64
N PHE A 139 -15.75 -2.16 -3.78
CA PHE A 139 -14.83 -1.04 -3.87
C PHE A 139 -15.43 0.20 -3.20
N TRP A 140 -14.62 0.85 -2.36
CA TRP A 140 -14.97 2.13 -1.75
C TRP A 140 -13.77 3.08 -1.84
N PRO A 141 -13.84 4.14 -2.66
CA PRO A 141 -12.67 4.97 -2.96
C PRO A 141 -12.19 5.80 -1.76
N THR A 142 -13.09 6.12 -0.83
CA THR A 142 -12.81 6.95 0.35
C THR A 142 -12.21 6.18 1.51
N PHE A 143 -12.16 4.85 1.45
CA PHE A 143 -11.64 4.01 2.53
C PHE A 143 -10.40 3.27 2.00
N LYS A 144 -9.19 3.60 2.50
CA LYS A 144 -7.94 3.01 1.99
C LYS A 144 -7.90 1.49 2.15
N PHE A 145 -8.60 0.93 3.14
CA PHE A 145 -8.70 -0.52 3.27
C PHE A 145 -9.61 -1.19 2.20
N ARG A 146 -10.38 -0.45 1.40
CA ARG A 146 -11.28 -0.96 0.32
C ARG A 146 -11.01 -0.33 -1.05
N ASN A 147 -9.85 0.30 -1.25
CA ASN A 147 -9.53 1.02 -2.50
C ASN A 147 -8.68 0.19 -3.49
N LEU A 148 -8.46 -1.10 -3.22
CA LEU A 148 -7.65 -2.02 -4.05
C LEU A 148 -8.45 -3.27 -4.42
N PRO A 149 -8.07 -3.98 -5.50
CA PRO A 149 -8.73 -5.20 -5.92
C PRO A 149 -8.60 -6.34 -4.90
N GLU A 150 -9.65 -7.15 -4.82
CA GLU A 150 -9.77 -8.33 -3.97
C GLU A 150 -9.70 -9.63 -4.78
N ALA A 151 -9.67 -10.78 -4.11
CA ALA A 151 -9.69 -12.06 -4.84
C ALA A 151 -10.97 -12.19 -5.66
N GLY A 152 -10.81 -12.56 -6.93
CA GLY A 152 -11.88 -12.71 -7.91
C GLY A 152 -12.19 -11.44 -8.72
N ASP A 153 -11.59 -10.30 -8.38
CA ASP A 153 -11.63 -9.11 -9.24
C ASP A 153 -10.72 -9.27 -10.46
N ILE A 154 -10.94 -8.45 -11.48
CA ILE A 154 -10.20 -8.53 -12.75
C ILE A 154 -9.28 -7.32 -12.89
N ALA A 155 -7.98 -7.53 -12.67
CA ALA A 155 -6.96 -6.50 -12.73
C ALA A 155 -6.46 -6.23 -14.16
N GLY A 156 -5.86 -5.05 -14.33
CA GLY A 156 -5.29 -4.57 -15.57
C GLY A 156 -4.80 -3.13 -15.48
N GLY A 157 -4.80 -2.43 -16.62
CA GLY A 157 -4.31 -1.06 -16.72
C GLY A 157 -3.96 -0.64 -18.15
N PHE A 158 -3.24 0.47 -18.28
CA PHE A 158 -2.57 0.84 -19.53
C PHE A 158 -1.13 0.30 -19.50
N ILE A 159 -0.95 -0.88 -20.10
CA ILE A 159 0.24 -1.70 -19.95
C ILE A 159 0.82 -2.12 -21.31
N ASP A 160 2.06 -2.59 -21.30
CA ASP A 160 2.63 -3.34 -22.43
C ASP A 160 1.92 -4.70 -22.57
N VAL A 161 0.94 -4.76 -23.47
CA VAL A 161 0.13 -5.96 -23.69
C VAL A 161 0.92 -7.14 -24.23
N GLU A 162 1.99 -6.91 -25.01
CA GLU A 162 2.82 -8.00 -25.53
C GLU A 162 3.68 -8.61 -24.42
N ASP A 163 4.23 -7.78 -23.53
CA ASP A 163 4.97 -8.26 -22.36
C ASP A 163 4.03 -9.00 -21.38
N ALA A 164 2.85 -8.44 -21.11
CA ALA A 164 1.84 -9.09 -20.29
C ALA A 164 1.39 -10.44 -20.86
N ARG A 165 1.22 -10.55 -22.18
CA ARG A 165 0.85 -11.79 -22.85
C ARG A 165 1.95 -12.85 -22.76
N LYS A 166 3.22 -12.47 -22.90
CA LYS A 166 4.37 -13.40 -22.72
C LYS A 166 4.48 -13.93 -21.30
N ASN A 167 4.04 -13.13 -20.33
CA ASN A 167 4.02 -13.48 -18.92
C ASN A 167 2.64 -13.98 -18.44
N ALA A 168 1.73 -14.34 -19.35
CA ALA A 168 0.42 -14.86 -19.00
C ALA A 168 0.57 -16.13 -18.11
N GLY A 169 -0.05 -16.11 -16.94
CA GLY A 169 0.05 -17.19 -15.94
C GLY A 169 1.25 -17.09 -15.00
N ASN A 170 2.21 -16.18 -15.23
CA ASN A 170 3.23 -15.86 -14.25
C ASN A 170 2.64 -14.99 -13.14
N LEU A 171 2.25 -15.62 -12.03
CA LEU A 171 1.64 -14.91 -10.90
C LEU A 171 2.61 -14.00 -10.13
N ALA A 172 3.91 -14.07 -10.40
CA ALA A 172 4.93 -13.16 -9.87
C ALA A 172 5.25 -11.99 -10.81
N TYR A 173 4.58 -11.91 -11.97
CA TYR A 173 4.80 -10.84 -12.95
C TYR A 173 4.32 -9.49 -12.42
N THR A 174 5.15 -8.46 -12.62
CA THR A 174 4.80 -7.06 -12.38
C THR A 174 4.59 -6.37 -13.73
N PRO A 175 3.39 -5.85 -14.03
CA PRO A 175 3.11 -5.21 -15.31
C PRO A 175 4.00 -4.01 -15.62
N ILE A 176 4.45 -3.91 -16.88
CA ILE A 176 5.08 -2.69 -17.39
C ILE A 176 3.99 -1.70 -17.81
N TYR A 177 3.83 -0.64 -17.02
CA TYR A 177 2.89 0.44 -17.34
C TYR A 177 3.45 1.38 -18.41
N ARG A 178 2.59 1.77 -19.34
CA ARG A 178 2.93 2.76 -20.38
C ARG A 178 2.68 4.18 -19.85
N PRO A 179 3.55 5.15 -20.17
CA PRO A 179 3.38 6.52 -19.72
C PRO A 179 2.25 7.23 -20.49
N ILE A 180 1.55 8.13 -19.80
CA ILE A 180 0.56 9.04 -20.37
C ILE A 180 0.96 10.45 -19.99
N ASP A 181 1.39 11.23 -20.98
CA ASP A 181 1.81 12.60 -20.77
C ASP A 181 0.62 13.55 -20.96
N VAL A 182 0.43 14.43 -19.97
CA VAL A 182 -0.66 15.41 -19.94
C VAL A 182 -0.04 16.79 -19.82
N GLY A 183 -0.14 17.57 -20.90
CA GLY A 183 0.44 18.91 -21.01
C GLY A 183 1.64 18.96 -21.96
N ILE A 184 2.28 20.12 -22.02
CA ILE A 184 3.49 20.35 -22.81
C ILE A 184 4.70 20.09 -21.92
N ALA A 185 5.53 19.12 -22.32
CA ALA A 185 6.78 18.80 -21.65
C ALA A 185 7.73 20.00 -21.67
N GLN A 186 8.28 20.33 -20.50
CA GLN A 186 9.37 21.26 -20.34
C GLN A 186 10.70 20.56 -20.60
N GLN A 187 11.76 21.34 -20.84
CA GLN A 187 13.10 20.79 -20.97
C GLN A 187 13.51 20.07 -19.67
N ALA A 188 14.07 18.87 -19.82
CA ALA A 188 14.61 18.08 -18.73
C ALA A 188 15.88 17.36 -19.17
N PRO A 189 16.75 16.95 -18.22
CA PRO A 189 17.89 16.10 -18.51
C PRO A 189 17.48 14.79 -19.20
N ALA A 190 18.39 14.25 -20.02
CA ALA A 190 18.13 12.98 -20.72
C ALA A 190 17.87 11.85 -19.70
N GLY A 191 16.76 11.13 -19.88
CA GLY A 191 16.35 10.02 -19.01
C GLY A 191 15.47 10.42 -17.82
N GLU A 192 15.31 11.70 -17.52
CA GLU A 192 14.41 12.18 -16.46
C GLU A 192 12.99 12.42 -16.98
N ILE A 193 12.00 12.32 -16.07
CA ILE A 193 10.61 12.67 -16.37
C ILE A 193 10.45 14.20 -16.35
N PRO A 194 10.16 14.86 -17.48
CA PRO A 194 10.05 16.32 -17.51
C PRO A 194 8.87 16.83 -16.69
N ASN A 195 8.93 18.09 -16.29
CA ASN A 195 7.74 18.79 -15.82
C ASN A 195 6.82 19.09 -17.01
N PHE A 196 5.53 19.19 -16.76
CA PHE A 196 4.55 19.49 -17.80
C PHE A 196 3.73 20.71 -17.42
N THR A 197 3.39 21.51 -18.43
CA THR A 197 2.51 22.68 -18.27
C THR A 197 1.22 22.46 -19.03
N ILE A 198 0.09 22.84 -18.41
CA ILE A 198 -1.20 22.79 -19.09
C ILE A 198 -1.35 24.08 -19.93
N PRO A 199 -1.60 23.97 -21.26
CA PRO A 199 -1.87 25.13 -22.10
C PRO A 199 -3.12 25.88 -21.67
N ASP A 200 -3.26 27.14 -22.09
CA ASP A 200 -4.45 27.96 -21.80
C ASP A 200 -5.77 27.36 -22.28
N LYS A 201 -5.74 26.44 -23.26
CA LYS A 201 -6.94 25.73 -23.75
C LYS A 201 -7.24 24.41 -23.00
N GLY A 202 -6.43 24.03 -22.01
CA GLY A 202 -6.44 22.70 -21.42
C GLY A 202 -5.64 21.70 -22.26
N PHE A 203 -5.61 20.44 -21.83
CA PHE A 203 -4.92 19.37 -22.55
C PHE A 203 -5.75 18.08 -22.50
N VAL A 204 -5.84 17.36 -23.62
CA VAL A 204 -6.52 16.06 -23.68
C VAL A 204 -5.51 15.00 -24.15
N ALA A 205 -5.21 14.05 -23.28
CA ALA A 205 -4.54 12.81 -23.64
C ALA A 205 -5.63 11.80 -24.06
N ASP A 206 -5.76 11.60 -25.37
CA ASP A 206 -6.86 10.84 -25.97
C ASP A 206 -6.44 9.45 -26.45
N ASN A 207 -7.42 8.60 -26.76
CA ASN A 207 -7.22 7.25 -27.30
C ASN A 207 -6.37 6.34 -26.40
N ILE A 208 -6.51 6.46 -25.07
CA ILE A 208 -5.79 5.59 -24.13
C ILE A 208 -6.50 4.24 -23.97
N PRO A 209 -5.90 3.11 -24.39
CA PRO A 209 -6.51 1.79 -24.23
C PRO A 209 -6.20 1.22 -22.84
N VAL A 210 -7.22 0.99 -22.02
CA VAL A 210 -7.07 0.29 -20.73
C VAL A 210 -7.58 -1.12 -20.90
N THR A 211 -6.78 -2.13 -20.55
CA THR A 211 -7.18 -3.54 -20.66
C THR A 211 -7.31 -4.15 -19.27
N LEU A 212 -8.42 -4.86 -19.03
CA LEU A 212 -8.69 -5.67 -17.84
C LEU A 212 -8.81 -7.13 -18.27
N GLY A 213 -8.01 -8.02 -17.69
CA GLY A 213 -8.11 -9.44 -18.05
C GLY A 213 -7.39 -10.44 -17.18
N SER A 214 -6.77 -10.00 -16.08
CA SER A 214 -6.12 -10.90 -15.13
C SER A 214 -6.98 -11.07 -13.89
N VAL A 215 -7.50 -12.28 -13.67
CA VAL A 215 -8.19 -12.61 -12.41
C VAL A 215 -7.20 -12.52 -11.25
N VAL A 216 -7.56 -11.81 -10.19
CA VAL A 216 -6.79 -11.73 -8.96
C VAL A 216 -7.01 -13.02 -8.15
N PRO A 217 -6.00 -13.90 -8.01
CA PRO A 217 -6.24 -15.29 -7.58
C PRO A 217 -6.24 -15.47 -6.06
N PHE A 218 -5.57 -14.58 -5.33
CA PHE A 218 -5.42 -14.64 -3.88
C PHE A 218 -6.06 -13.41 -3.24
N THR A 219 -6.47 -13.57 -1.99
CA THR A 219 -6.94 -12.46 -1.17
C THR A 219 -5.79 -11.51 -0.87
N ARG A 220 -6.12 -10.26 -0.55
CA ARG A 220 -5.12 -9.32 -0.04
C ARG A 220 -4.43 -9.91 1.20
N PRO A 221 -3.17 -9.54 1.48
CA PRO A 221 -2.44 -10.06 2.63
C PRO A 221 -2.95 -9.43 3.92
N TYR A 222 -4.21 -9.64 4.31
CA TYR A 222 -4.70 -9.19 5.61
C TYR A 222 -3.83 -9.80 6.70
N PHE A 223 -3.36 -8.98 7.62
CA PHE A 223 -2.49 -9.43 8.69
C PHE A 223 -2.66 -8.60 9.96
N HIS A 224 -2.16 -9.15 11.06
CA HIS A 224 -1.93 -8.40 12.29
C HIS A 224 -0.51 -8.69 12.81
N PRO A 225 0.23 -7.66 13.25
CA PRO A 225 1.59 -7.82 13.75
C PRO A 225 1.60 -8.26 15.22
N ARG A 226 2.61 -9.05 15.56
CA ARG A 226 2.94 -9.45 16.92
C ARG A 226 4.42 -9.20 17.19
N ARG A 227 4.74 -8.80 18.40
CA ARG A 227 6.12 -8.71 18.88
C ARG A 227 6.56 -10.09 19.33
N VAL A 228 7.74 -10.52 18.90
CA VAL A 228 8.39 -11.73 19.42
C VAL A 228 9.50 -11.27 20.36
N GLU A 229 9.32 -11.47 21.67
CA GLU A 229 10.37 -11.19 22.64
C GLU A 229 11.40 -12.33 22.69
N ARG A 230 12.62 -12.02 23.17
CA ARG A 230 13.72 -12.99 23.29
C ARG A 230 13.37 -14.20 24.17
N GLU A 231 12.44 -14.03 25.12
CA GLU A 231 11.99 -15.08 26.04
C GLU A 231 10.79 -15.88 25.51
N GLY A 232 10.38 -15.65 24.26
CA GLY A 232 9.22 -16.33 23.65
C GLY A 232 7.86 -15.77 24.09
N ARG A 233 7.85 -14.69 24.88
CA ARG A 233 6.65 -13.92 25.18
C ARG A 233 6.22 -13.17 23.91
N GLU A 234 4.94 -13.28 23.57
CA GLU A 234 4.35 -12.54 22.44
C GLU A 234 3.47 -11.41 22.96
N ASP A 235 3.65 -10.21 22.41
CA ASP A 235 2.68 -9.12 22.50
C ASP A 235 1.94 -9.02 21.16
N SER A 236 0.66 -8.69 21.19
CA SER A 236 -0.21 -8.70 20.02
C SER A 236 -0.90 -7.35 19.88
N SER A 237 -1.04 -6.87 18.64
CA SER A 237 -1.59 -5.53 18.37
C SER A 237 -3.05 -5.35 18.80
N ASP A 238 -3.81 -6.43 18.97
CA ASP A 238 -5.19 -6.43 19.47
C ASP A 238 -5.32 -6.34 20.99
N VAL A 239 -4.25 -6.55 21.74
CA VAL A 239 -4.26 -6.41 23.19
C VAL A 239 -3.92 -4.97 23.54
N ILE A 240 -4.79 -4.30 24.31
CA ILE A 240 -4.54 -2.96 24.82
C ILE A 240 -3.31 -3.00 25.74
N GLY A 241 -2.28 -2.23 25.38
CA GLY A 241 -1.04 -2.22 26.14
C GLY A 241 -1.09 -1.33 27.36
N THR A 242 -0.08 -1.45 28.20
CA THR A 242 0.13 -0.55 29.32
C THR A 242 0.43 0.85 28.82
N ALA A 243 -0.17 1.88 29.43
CA ALA A 243 0.08 3.28 29.10
C ALA A 243 1.58 3.64 29.23
N VAL A 244 2.21 4.02 28.13
CA VAL A 244 3.64 4.40 28.06
C VAL A 244 3.78 5.70 27.27
N ARG A 245 4.56 6.65 27.80
CA ARG A 245 4.91 7.89 27.08
C ARG A 245 6.06 7.65 26.11
N SER A 246 5.96 8.25 24.94
CA SER A 246 7.03 8.34 23.96
C SER A 246 6.94 9.69 23.24
N THR A 247 7.91 9.98 22.37
CA THR A 247 7.87 11.17 21.52
C THR A 247 6.64 11.20 20.59
N ALA A 248 6.11 10.04 20.20
CA ALA A 248 4.90 9.95 19.38
C ALA A 248 3.61 9.66 20.17
N ASN A 249 3.70 9.44 21.49
CA ASN A 249 2.57 9.21 22.38
C ASN A 249 2.73 10.01 23.69
N GLU A 250 2.72 11.34 23.58
CA GLU A 250 2.98 12.23 24.73
C GLU A 250 1.98 12.02 25.87
N ARG A 251 0.74 11.61 25.57
CA ARG A 251 -0.35 11.45 26.55
C ARG A 251 -0.39 10.08 27.23
N ALA A 252 0.54 9.17 26.91
CA ALA A 252 0.53 7.80 27.38
C ALA A 252 -0.77 7.06 27.05
N ASP A 253 -1.35 7.27 25.87
CA ASP A 253 -2.56 6.57 25.48
C ASP A 253 -2.25 5.08 25.26
N PRO A 254 -2.89 4.16 26.01
CA PRO A 254 -2.68 2.72 25.86
C PRO A 254 -3.03 2.19 24.45
N PHE A 255 -3.92 2.85 23.71
CA PHE A 255 -4.26 2.51 22.32
C PHE A 255 -3.21 2.95 21.29
N ALA A 256 -2.20 3.71 21.70
CA ALA A 256 -1.16 4.24 20.81
C ALA A 256 0.24 3.69 21.11
N VAL A 257 0.36 2.77 22.06
CA VAL A 257 1.66 2.13 22.34
C VAL A 257 1.99 1.21 21.17
N PRO A 258 3.17 1.38 20.53
CA PRO A 258 3.55 0.62 19.34
C PRO A 258 3.75 -0.87 19.67
N ILE A 259 3.53 -1.75 18.68
CA ILE A 259 3.82 -3.18 18.82
C ILE A 259 5.32 -3.43 18.96
N LEU A 260 6.16 -2.53 18.44
CA LEU A 260 7.61 -2.62 18.53
C LEU A 260 8.19 -1.20 18.62
N ALA A 261 9.10 -0.98 19.57
CA ALA A 261 9.91 0.23 19.66
C ALA A 261 11.40 -0.12 19.46
N MET A 262 12.11 0.73 18.70
CA MET A 262 13.51 0.56 18.31
C MET A 262 14.24 1.91 18.43
N THR A 263 15.48 1.93 18.92
CA THR A 263 16.27 3.17 19.00
C THR A 263 16.80 3.59 17.62
N GLN A 264 17.05 4.89 17.42
CA GLN A 264 17.56 5.41 16.13
C GLN A 264 18.95 4.90 15.74
N ASP A 265 19.73 4.44 16.72
CA ASP A 265 21.13 4.01 16.61
C ASP A 265 21.31 2.50 16.71
N VAL A 266 20.22 1.74 16.54
CA VAL A 266 20.23 0.28 16.68
C VAL A 266 21.39 -0.36 15.91
N HIS A 267 22.22 -1.11 16.64
CA HIS A 267 23.34 -1.86 16.09
C HIS A 267 22.99 -3.34 15.97
N ILE A 268 23.37 -3.95 14.84
CA ILE A 268 23.19 -5.38 14.57
C ILE A 268 24.56 -6.05 14.40
N LEU A 269 24.59 -7.37 14.49
CA LEU A 269 25.79 -8.15 14.17
C LEU A 269 26.06 -8.11 12.67
N ALA A 270 27.32 -8.23 12.26
CA ALA A 270 27.69 -8.40 10.87
C ALA A 270 27.36 -9.83 10.39
N PRO A 271 26.98 -9.99 9.11
CA PRO A 271 26.74 -11.30 8.51
C PRO A 271 27.98 -12.20 8.62
N PRO A 272 27.82 -13.50 8.94
CA PRO A 272 28.95 -14.42 9.00
C PRO A 272 29.49 -14.70 7.59
N THR A 273 30.81 -14.75 7.41
CA THR A 273 31.44 -15.05 6.10
C THR A 273 31.12 -16.47 5.64
N ASN A 274 31.14 -17.42 6.58
CA ASN A 274 30.79 -18.83 6.36
C ASN A 274 29.53 -19.17 7.18
N PRO A 275 28.32 -18.99 6.61
CA PRO A 275 27.10 -19.15 7.37
C PRO A 275 26.88 -20.61 7.83
N THR A 276 26.77 -20.79 9.14
CA THR A 276 26.28 -22.01 9.79
C THR A 276 24.90 -21.74 10.39
N ALA A 277 24.18 -22.79 10.81
CA ALA A 277 22.89 -22.60 11.49
C ALA A 277 23.03 -21.75 12.76
N GLU A 278 24.10 -21.96 13.54
CA GLU A 278 24.36 -21.22 14.78
C GLU A 278 24.68 -19.74 14.52
N SER A 279 25.55 -19.45 13.55
CA SER A 279 25.91 -18.07 13.21
C SER A 279 24.74 -17.32 12.56
N LEU A 280 23.90 -17.99 11.77
CA LEU A 280 22.68 -17.40 11.21
C LEU A 280 21.63 -17.12 12.28
N ASP A 281 21.49 -17.99 13.28
CA ASP A 281 20.59 -17.75 14.42
C ASP A 281 21.11 -16.60 15.29
N ALA A 282 22.43 -16.49 15.48
CA ALA A 282 23.04 -15.35 16.16
C ALA A 282 22.78 -14.03 15.40
N PHE A 283 22.99 -14.04 14.09
CA PHE A 283 22.72 -12.90 13.22
C PHE A 283 21.25 -12.47 13.29
N GLN A 284 20.31 -13.43 13.18
CA GLN A 284 18.87 -13.18 13.31
C GLN A 284 18.52 -12.53 14.66
N ARG A 285 19.10 -13.00 15.78
CA ARG A 285 18.87 -12.43 17.13
C ARG A 285 19.40 -11.01 17.33
N GLY A 286 20.25 -10.53 16.42
CA GLY A 286 20.70 -9.14 16.37
C GLY A 286 19.61 -8.16 15.94
N PHE A 287 18.60 -8.63 15.19
CA PHE A 287 17.54 -7.77 14.68
C PHE A 287 16.33 -7.68 15.63
N GLN A 288 15.64 -6.54 15.57
CA GLN A 288 14.27 -6.46 16.06
C GLN A 288 13.35 -7.27 15.13
N SER A 289 12.47 -8.08 15.72
CA SER A 289 11.66 -9.06 14.98
C SER A 289 10.17 -8.80 15.15
N LEU A 290 9.44 -8.85 14.04
CA LEU A 290 7.98 -8.81 13.99
C LEU A 290 7.46 -10.15 13.48
N ARG A 291 6.50 -10.75 14.17
CA ARG A 291 5.73 -11.87 13.62
C ARG A 291 4.49 -11.32 12.92
N ILE A 292 4.38 -11.59 11.64
CA ILE A 292 3.28 -11.15 10.78
C ILE A 292 2.31 -12.32 10.62
N SER A 293 1.13 -12.22 11.23
CA SER A 293 0.16 -13.32 11.26
C SER A 293 -0.96 -13.08 10.26
N TRP A 294 -1.32 -14.10 9.49
CA TRP A 294 -2.42 -14.06 8.52
C TRP A 294 -3.75 -13.74 9.19
N GLY A 295 -4.54 -12.88 8.54
CA GLY A 295 -5.89 -12.53 8.93
C GLY A 295 -5.93 -11.67 10.19
N LEU A 296 -6.97 -11.90 11.00
CA LEU A 296 -7.26 -11.15 12.21
C LEU A 296 -7.25 -12.09 13.43
N PRO A 297 -7.06 -11.57 14.65
CA PRO A 297 -7.29 -12.31 15.88
C PRO A 297 -8.70 -12.89 15.93
N GLU A 298 -8.85 -14.06 16.55
CA GLU A 298 -10.11 -14.84 16.55
C GLU A 298 -11.33 -14.04 17.00
N GLN A 299 -11.15 -13.15 17.98
CA GLN A 299 -12.21 -12.30 18.54
C GLN A 299 -12.74 -11.24 17.55
N GLU A 300 -11.94 -10.88 16.55
CA GLU A 300 -12.26 -9.87 15.53
C GLU A 300 -12.86 -10.47 14.25
N VAL A 301 -12.65 -11.78 14.00
CA VAL A 301 -12.99 -12.43 12.72
C VAL A 301 -14.48 -12.33 12.41
N ALA A 302 -15.35 -12.62 13.37
CA ALA A 302 -16.80 -12.66 13.15
C ALA A 302 -17.34 -11.32 12.62
N ASP A 303 -16.90 -10.21 13.23
CA ASP A 303 -17.33 -8.87 12.85
C ASP A 303 -16.65 -8.41 11.54
N ALA A 304 -15.41 -8.86 11.29
CA ALA A 304 -14.66 -8.50 10.10
C ALA A 304 -15.19 -9.15 8.81
N VAL A 305 -15.68 -10.38 8.86
CA VAL A 305 -16.13 -11.11 7.65
C VAL A 305 -17.62 -10.95 7.37
N ASP A 306 -18.42 -10.50 8.33
CA ASP A 306 -19.87 -10.33 8.14
C ASP A 306 -20.13 -9.28 7.04
N PRO A 307 -20.81 -9.65 5.93
CA PRO A 307 -21.10 -8.73 4.84
C PRO A 307 -22.08 -7.60 5.24
N ARG A 308 -22.76 -7.72 6.38
CA ARG A 308 -23.61 -6.67 6.95
C ARG A 308 -22.83 -5.66 7.79
N GLN A 309 -21.59 -6.00 8.17
CA GLN A 309 -20.67 -5.15 8.91
C GLN A 309 -19.83 -4.28 7.96
N PRO A 310 -19.23 -3.18 8.44
CA PRO A 310 -18.53 -2.22 7.60
C PRO A 310 -17.25 -2.76 6.94
N PHE A 311 -16.75 -3.95 7.32
CA PHE A 311 -15.44 -4.46 6.90
C PHE A 311 -15.51 -5.43 5.73
N GLY A 312 -16.24 -6.55 5.85
CA GLY A 312 -16.45 -7.53 4.78
C GLY A 312 -15.17 -8.18 4.23
N PHE A 313 -14.20 -8.48 5.10
CA PHE A 313 -12.91 -9.05 4.71
C PHE A 313 -13.05 -10.44 4.08
N GLN A 314 -12.22 -10.73 3.08
CA GLN A 314 -12.14 -12.08 2.50
C GLN A 314 -11.11 -12.93 3.28
N LEU A 315 -11.56 -13.66 4.29
CA LEU A 315 -10.70 -14.54 5.10
C LEU A 315 -11.00 -16.03 4.84
N PRO A 316 -10.60 -16.59 3.67
CA PRO A 316 -10.75 -18.01 3.41
C PRO A 316 -9.91 -18.85 4.39
N SER A 317 -10.32 -20.10 4.58
CA SER A 317 -9.56 -21.06 5.40
C SER A 317 -8.13 -21.26 4.87
N LEU A 318 -7.20 -21.52 5.79
CA LEU A 318 -5.83 -21.90 5.46
C LEU A 318 -5.79 -23.25 4.68
N PRO A 319 -4.72 -23.52 3.91
CA PRO A 319 -4.47 -24.83 3.32
C PRO A 319 -4.49 -25.96 4.36
N PRO A 320 -4.89 -27.18 3.95
CA PRO A 320 -5.27 -27.58 2.59
C PRO A 320 -6.72 -27.25 2.22
N ARG A 321 -7.51 -26.69 3.15
CA ARG A 321 -8.96 -26.49 2.97
C ARG A 321 -9.34 -25.25 2.17
N GLY A 322 -8.41 -24.34 1.94
CA GLY A 322 -8.66 -23.11 1.19
C GLY A 322 -7.39 -22.43 0.70
N LYS A 323 -7.54 -21.17 0.28
CA LYS A 323 -6.47 -20.33 -0.28
C LYS A 323 -6.07 -19.17 0.66
N GLY A 324 -6.39 -19.27 1.95
CA GLY A 324 -5.99 -18.27 2.95
C GLY A 324 -4.52 -18.38 3.34
N GLY A 325 -3.91 -17.26 3.70
CA GLY A 325 -2.52 -17.23 4.17
C GLY A 325 -1.71 -16.12 3.52
N LEU A 326 -0.50 -15.93 4.05
CA LEU A 326 0.52 -15.04 3.51
C LEU A 326 1.40 -15.83 2.54
N LEU A 327 1.58 -15.35 1.32
CA LEU A 327 2.40 -15.97 0.29
C LEU A 327 3.88 -15.65 0.54
N VAL A 328 4.65 -16.64 0.98
CA VAL A 328 6.10 -16.52 1.13
C VAL A 328 6.80 -17.28 0.00
N PHE A 329 7.45 -16.54 -0.90
CA PHE A 329 8.08 -17.09 -2.10
C PHE A 329 9.26 -16.22 -2.54
N SER A 330 10.14 -16.77 -3.39
CA SER A 330 11.35 -16.07 -3.83
C SER A 330 11.01 -14.84 -4.66
N ARG A 331 11.70 -13.72 -4.37
CA ARG A 331 11.68 -12.51 -5.21
C ARG A 331 12.66 -12.59 -6.38
N GLY A 332 13.54 -13.59 -6.38
CA GLY A 332 14.75 -13.57 -7.18
C GLY A 332 15.83 -12.69 -6.54
N GLY A 333 17.08 -13.13 -6.65
CA GLY A 333 18.23 -12.46 -6.04
C GLY A 333 18.33 -12.66 -4.53
N THR A 334 19.20 -11.86 -3.91
CA THR A 334 19.60 -11.99 -2.50
C THR A 334 19.47 -10.64 -1.79
N ILE A 335 19.51 -10.66 -0.47
CA ILE A 335 19.53 -9.42 0.31
C ILE A 335 20.93 -8.79 0.31
N PRO A 336 21.06 -7.46 0.44
CA PRO A 336 22.37 -6.79 0.47
C PRO A 336 23.22 -7.11 1.70
N GLU A 337 22.59 -7.51 2.81
CA GLU A 337 23.28 -7.85 4.05
C GLU A 337 24.01 -9.18 3.95
N ASN A 338 23.48 -10.16 3.20
CA ASN A 338 24.14 -11.45 3.06
C ASN A 338 23.76 -12.10 1.72
N PRO A 339 24.71 -12.31 0.79
CA PRO A 339 24.42 -12.91 -0.51
C PRO A 339 24.01 -14.39 -0.43
N ALA A 340 24.16 -15.06 0.72
CA ALA A 340 23.62 -16.41 0.92
C ALA A 340 22.11 -16.39 1.23
N VAL A 341 21.56 -15.25 1.65
CA VAL A 341 20.16 -15.14 2.06
C VAL A 341 19.31 -14.67 0.88
N PRO A 342 18.39 -15.50 0.37
CA PRO A 342 17.52 -15.13 -0.74
C PRO A 342 16.54 -14.02 -0.31
N ALA A 343 16.24 -13.10 -1.24
CA ALA A 343 15.19 -12.11 -1.03
C ALA A 343 13.80 -12.75 -1.26
N LEU A 344 12.87 -12.53 -0.33
CA LEU A 344 11.53 -13.11 -0.36
C LEU A 344 10.42 -12.05 -0.51
N TRP A 345 9.29 -12.49 -1.06
CA TRP A 345 7.99 -11.84 -0.93
C TRP A 345 7.22 -12.38 0.29
N PRO A 346 6.26 -11.62 0.87
CA PRO A 346 5.98 -10.22 0.56
C PRO A 346 7.15 -9.32 0.92
N GLN A 347 7.24 -8.17 0.27
CA GLN A 347 8.07 -7.08 0.77
C GLN A 347 7.37 -6.48 1.98
N VAL A 348 8.11 -6.38 3.08
CA VAL A 348 7.66 -5.73 4.30
C VAL A 348 8.29 -4.34 4.32
N ALA A 349 7.47 -3.31 4.13
CA ALA A 349 7.87 -1.92 4.17
C ALA A 349 7.28 -1.25 5.41
N LEU A 350 8.14 -0.65 6.22
CA LEU A 350 7.74 0.22 7.31
C LEU A 350 7.77 1.66 6.78
N VAL A 351 6.60 2.27 6.64
CA VAL A 351 6.44 3.59 6.01
C VAL A 351 6.17 4.63 7.09
N LYS A 352 6.97 5.69 7.14
CA LYS A 352 6.84 6.72 8.18
C LYS A 352 5.47 7.41 8.08
N LEU A 353 4.84 7.56 9.23
CA LEU A 353 3.59 8.29 9.42
C LEU A 353 3.88 9.75 9.75
N ALA A 354 2.91 10.61 9.46
CA ALA A 354 2.94 12.02 9.81
C ALA A 354 3.07 12.20 11.33
N ASP A 355 3.90 13.16 11.74
CA ASP A 355 4.16 13.42 13.15
C ASP A 355 3.01 14.22 13.79
N ASP A 356 2.00 13.50 14.28
CA ASP A 356 0.91 14.03 15.14
C ASP A 356 0.96 13.39 16.54
N PRO A 357 1.92 13.76 17.39
CA PRO A 357 2.10 13.14 18.72
C PRO A 357 0.91 13.36 19.66
N GLN A 358 0.09 14.37 19.38
CA GLN A 358 -1.11 14.67 20.15
C GLN A 358 -2.37 14.03 19.57
N ARG A 359 -2.28 13.44 18.37
CA ARG A 359 -3.36 12.75 17.65
C ARG A 359 -4.63 13.59 17.60
N ARG A 360 -4.49 14.87 17.23
CA ARG A 360 -5.63 15.80 17.20
C ARG A 360 -6.46 15.62 15.93
N THR A 361 -5.80 15.36 14.82
CA THR A 361 -6.40 15.33 13.47
C THR A 361 -6.32 13.95 12.86
N ASP A 362 -5.34 13.14 13.27
CA ASP A 362 -5.19 11.75 12.84
C ASP A 362 -5.13 10.78 14.04
N LEU A 363 -6.32 10.53 14.63
CA LEU A 363 -6.47 9.70 15.83
C LEU A 363 -5.89 8.28 15.68
N GLN A 364 -5.86 7.76 14.45
CA GLN A 364 -5.42 6.41 14.14
C GLN A 364 -4.03 6.34 13.52
N SER A 365 -3.37 7.50 13.30
CA SER A 365 -2.08 7.61 12.62
C SER A 365 -2.09 6.92 11.24
N LEU A 366 -3.04 7.29 10.39
CA LEU A 366 -3.25 6.74 9.04
C LEU A 366 -2.56 7.55 7.93
N VAL A 367 -2.09 8.75 8.25
CA VAL A 367 -1.50 9.66 7.28
C VAL A 367 -0.01 9.40 7.16
N VAL A 368 0.43 9.08 5.95
CA VAL A 368 1.84 8.82 5.61
C VAL A 368 2.56 10.16 5.46
N GLN A 369 3.79 10.25 5.99
CA GLN A 369 4.65 11.41 5.76
C GLN A 369 4.99 11.54 4.26
N GLY A 370 5.04 12.74 3.73
CA GLY A 370 5.25 13.05 2.32
C GLY A 370 3.99 12.97 1.47
N SER A 371 2.84 12.59 2.05
CA SER A 371 1.55 12.65 1.38
C SER A 371 0.97 14.06 1.35
N LEU A 372 0.02 14.33 0.45
CA LEU A 372 -0.66 15.63 0.41
C LEU A 372 -1.51 15.87 1.67
N GLU A 373 -2.00 14.78 2.26
CA GLU A 373 -2.80 14.78 3.49
C GLU A 373 -1.99 15.15 4.72
N GLU A 374 -0.65 14.98 4.70
CA GLU A 374 0.22 15.33 5.83
C GLU A 374 0.04 16.79 6.25
N SER A 375 -0.10 17.71 5.29
CA SER A 375 -0.26 19.13 5.59
C SER A 375 -1.54 19.44 6.35
N ASN A 376 -2.61 18.67 6.12
CA ASN A 376 -3.86 18.83 6.85
C ASN A 376 -3.74 18.34 8.30
N VAL A 377 -2.87 17.34 8.53
CA VAL A 377 -2.65 16.76 9.86
C VAL A 377 -1.68 17.62 10.68
N THR A 378 -0.55 17.98 10.09
CA THR A 378 0.59 18.62 10.79
C THR A 378 0.57 20.15 10.73
N GLY A 379 -0.18 20.73 9.78
CA GLY A 379 -0.12 22.16 9.47
C GLY A 379 1.18 22.62 8.78
N LYS A 380 2.03 21.67 8.34
CA LYS A 380 3.32 21.94 7.70
C LYS A 380 3.34 21.41 6.26
N PRO A 381 4.24 21.91 5.38
CA PRO A 381 4.47 21.28 4.10
C PRO A 381 4.85 19.79 4.26
N PRO A 382 4.53 18.91 3.29
CA PRO A 382 4.84 17.50 3.41
C PRO A 382 6.36 17.29 3.54
N GLY A 383 6.76 16.42 4.48
CA GLY A 383 8.14 16.01 4.67
C GLY A 383 8.62 15.01 3.62
N PRO A 384 9.83 14.45 3.77
CA PRO A 384 10.31 13.39 2.89
C PRO A 384 9.50 12.10 3.06
N LEU A 385 9.35 11.29 2.00
CA LEU A 385 8.88 9.91 2.18
C LEU A 385 10.01 9.10 2.81
N VAL A 386 9.75 8.44 3.94
CA VAL A 386 10.75 7.63 4.64
C VAL A 386 10.26 6.20 4.76
N VAL A 387 11.09 5.25 4.31
CA VAL A 387 10.77 3.81 4.30
C VAL A 387 11.91 3.00 4.91
N ILE A 388 11.61 2.14 5.87
CA ILE A 388 12.51 1.09 6.34
C ILE A 388 12.03 -0.24 5.74
N GLN A 389 12.93 -0.99 5.11
CA GLN A 389 12.60 -2.34 4.63
C GLN A 389 12.90 -3.38 5.70
N ALA A 390 12.11 -4.45 5.77
CA ALA A 390 12.40 -5.60 6.62
C ALA A 390 12.74 -6.85 5.78
N ILE A 391 13.43 -7.81 6.40
CA ILE A 391 13.81 -9.09 5.80
C ILE A 391 12.73 -10.12 6.15
N THR A 392 12.01 -10.60 5.14
CA THR A 392 11.03 -11.68 5.27
C THR A 392 11.72 -13.03 5.38
N LEU A 393 11.40 -13.81 6.41
CA LEU A 393 11.95 -15.16 6.63
C LEU A 393 10.96 -16.26 6.20
N ASP A 394 11.46 -17.34 5.60
CA ASP A 394 10.68 -18.58 5.48
C ASP A 394 10.77 -19.37 6.80
N ARG A 395 9.60 -19.83 7.30
CA ARG A 395 9.49 -20.65 8.51
C ARG A 395 10.22 -20.05 9.72
N ASP A 396 10.16 -18.73 9.83
CA ASP A 396 10.65 -17.90 10.95
C ASP A 396 12.15 -18.05 11.28
N SER A 397 12.94 -18.59 10.35
CA SER A 397 14.35 -18.87 10.57
C SER A 397 15.18 -18.50 9.36
N LEU A 398 16.23 -17.73 9.60
CA LEU A 398 17.22 -17.37 8.60
C LEU A 398 17.94 -18.62 8.08
N ALA A 399 18.30 -19.55 8.97
CA ALA A 399 18.89 -20.83 8.59
C ALA A 399 17.97 -21.63 7.65
N LYS A 400 16.66 -21.69 7.95
CA LYS A 400 15.70 -22.35 7.05
C LYS A 400 15.48 -21.59 5.75
N THR A 401 15.58 -20.27 5.78
CA THR A 401 15.49 -19.42 4.58
C THR A 401 16.66 -19.66 3.64
N VAL A 402 17.87 -19.87 4.17
CA VAL A 402 19.07 -20.19 3.39
C VAL A 402 19.04 -21.63 2.87
N ALA A 403 18.68 -22.61 3.72
CA ALA A 403 18.78 -24.02 3.40
C ALA A 403 17.56 -24.60 2.67
N GLY A 404 16.39 -23.98 2.80
CA GLY A 404 15.11 -24.57 2.42
C GLY A 404 14.80 -24.42 0.92
N PRO A 405 14.06 -25.38 0.32
CA PRO A 405 13.43 -25.12 -0.96
C PRO A 405 12.37 -24.04 -0.78
N ILE A 406 12.64 -22.86 -1.33
CA ILE A 406 11.70 -21.74 -1.35
C ILE A 406 10.88 -21.84 -2.64
N SER A 407 9.56 -21.68 -2.52
CA SER A 407 8.67 -21.60 -3.68
C SER A 407 9.13 -20.48 -4.61
N ALA A 408 9.32 -20.78 -5.91
CA ALA A 408 9.74 -19.77 -6.89
C ALA A 408 8.58 -18.87 -7.35
N SER A 409 7.34 -19.26 -7.09
CA SER A 409 6.13 -18.56 -7.52
C SER A 409 5.06 -18.57 -6.43
N PRO A 410 4.13 -17.60 -6.44
CA PRO A 410 3.01 -17.60 -5.50
C PRO A 410 2.06 -18.74 -5.88
N SER A 411 1.88 -19.67 -4.95
CA SER A 411 1.03 -20.84 -5.10
C SER A 411 0.46 -21.21 -3.73
N THR A 412 -0.46 -22.16 -3.67
CA THR A 412 -0.97 -22.67 -2.38
C THR A 412 0.13 -23.28 -1.51
N ALA A 413 1.21 -23.79 -2.10
CA ALA A 413 2.40 -24.27 -1.37
C ALA A 413 3.25 -23.14 -0.77
N ALA A 414 3.14 -21.92 -1.30
CA ALA A 414 3.78 -20.73 -0.76
C ALA A 414 3.00 -20.10 0.41
N LEU A 415 1.75 -20.51 0.66
CA LEU A 415 0.94 -19.96 1.74
C LEU A 415 1.50 -20.36 3.11
N ARG A 416 1.50 -19.40 4.02
CA ARG A 416 1.89 -19.53 5.43
C ARG A 416 0.81 -18.90 6.31
N SER A 417 0.62 -19.44 7.50
CA SER A 417 -0.23 -18.79 8.50
C SER A 417 0.44 -17.56 9.13
N HIS A 418 1.76 -17.48 9.07
CA HIS A 418 2.57 -16.35 9.54
C HIS A 418 3.97 -16.41 8.94
N PHE A 419 4.73 -15.33 9.11
CA PHE A 419 6.18 -15.32 8.94
C PHE A 419 6.82 -14.27 9.87
N THR A 420 8.12 -14.38 10.14
CA THR A 420 8.91 -13.35 10.82
C THR A 420 9.53 -12.36 9.83
N ALA A 421 9.40 -11.07 10.13
CA ALA A 421 10.08 -9.97 9.46
C ALA A 421 11.15 -9.38 10.40
N LEU A 422 12.41 -9.34 9.93
CA LEU A 422 13.51 -8.70 10.66
C LEU A 422 13.63 -7.24 10.23
N VAL A 423 13.44 -6.30 11.15
CA VAL A 423 13.48 -4.87 10.85
C VAL A 423 14.92 -4.43 10.59
N ARG A 424 15.21 -3.90 9.39
CA ARG A 424 16.57 -3.44 9.08
C ARG A 424 16.86 -2.11 9.80
N PRO A 425 18.09 -1.92 10.28
CA PRO A 425 18.53 -0.65 10.83
C PRO A 425 18.92 0.33 9.69
N ALA A 426 18.07 0.48 8.67
CA ALA A 426 18.32 1.39 7.55
C ALA A 426 17.03 1.99 6.99
N ALA A 427 17.03 3.30 6.74
CA ALA A 427 15.91 4.04 6.19
C ALA A 427 16.25 4.63 4.83
N LEU A 428 15.31 4.60 3.90
CA LEU A 428 15.42 5.23 2.58
C LEU A 428 14.53 6.47 2.56
N CYS A 429 15.13 7.62 2.27
CA CYS A 429 14.48 8.93 2.33
C CYS A 429 14.38 9.54 0.93
N PHE A 430 13.17 9.89 0.51
CA PHE A 430 12.88 10.41 -0.82
C PHE A 430 12.31 11.81 -0.77
N ASP A 431 12.61 12.59 -1.81
CA ASP A 431 11.76 13.72 -2.16
C ASP A 431 10.39 13.17 -2.61
N PRO A 432 9.28 13.50 -1.93
CA PRO A 432 7.95 13.01 -2.28
C PRO A 432 7.51 13.38 -3.70
N ARG A 433 8.12 14.40 -4.30
CA ARG A 433 7.82 14.87 -5.66
C ARG A 433 8.67 14.19 -6.73
N ARG A 434 9.78 13.56 -6.34
CA ARG A 434 10.78 12.99 -7.25
C ARG A 434 11.29 11.63 -6.78
N VAL A 435 10.37 10.72 -6.42
CA VAL A 435 10.72 9.33 -6.04
C VAL A 435 11.46 8.60 -7.17
N ASP A 436 11.20 8.98 -8.43
CA ASP A 436 11.90 8.50 -9.63
C ASP A 436 13.42 8.70 -9.61
N LEU A 437 13.90 9.72 -8.89
CA LEU A 437 15.34 10.01 -8.78
C LEU A 437 16.06 9.17 -7.71
N GLY A 438 15.33 8.31 -7.00
CA GLY A 438 15.86 7.54 -5.88
C GLY A 438 16.06 8.38 -4.60
N GLY A 439 16.22 7.67 -3.50
CA GLY A 439 16.38 8.23 -2.16
C GLY A 439 17.79 8.08 -1.60
N VAL A 440 18.01 8.75 -0.47
CA VAL A 440 19.23 8.59 0.34
C VAL A 440 18.97 7.45 1.33
N LEU A 441 19.77 6.40 1.26
CA LEU A 441 19.77 5.31 2.22
C LEU A 441 20.63 5.72 3.41
N VAL A 442 20.05 5.70 4.60
CA VAL A 442 20.67 6.10 5.86
C VAL A 442 20.75 4.90 6.78
N ALA A 443 21.95 4.61 7.30
CA ALA A 443 22.15 3.60 8.33
C ALA A 443 23.06 4.16 9.44
N PRO A 444 22.78 3.87 10.73
CA PRO A 444 23.58 4.38 11.84
C PRO A 444 24.99 3.76 11.85
N HIS A 445 25.08 2.51 11.41
CA HIS A 445 26.29 1.70 11.42
C HIS A 445 26.54 1.06 10.06
N PHE A 446 27.80 1.03 9.64
CA PHE A 446 28.25 0.35 8.42
C PHE A 446 29.05 -0.91 8.71
N THR A 447 29.58 -1.02 9.92
CA THR A 447 30.36 -2.14 10.42
C THR A 447 29.79 -2.63 11.75
N GLY A 448 30.09 -3.87 12.11
CA GLY A 448 29.72 -4.44 13.40
C GLY A 448 30.53 -5.69 13.70
N ILE A 449 30.37 -6.21 14.92
CA ILE A 449 30.97 -7.48 15.33
C ILE A 449 30.29 -8.62 14.57
N SER A 450 31.06 -9.59 14.08
CA SER A 450 30.49 -10.74 13.38
C SER A 450 29.50 -11.54 14.22
N ALA A 451 28.49 -12.10 13.56
CA ALA A 451 27.64 -13.12 14.14
C ALA A 451 28.34 -14.48 14.29
N ASP A 452 29.48 -14.69 13.63
CA ASP A 452 30.35 -15.84 13.88
C ASP A 452 31.39 -15.48 14.95
N ALA A 453 31.32 -16.15 16.11
CA ALA A 453 32.24 -15.92 17.22
C ALA A 453 33.70 -16.28 16.91
N ALA A 454 33.97 -17.04 15.85
CA ALA A 454 35.32 -17.34 15.38
C ALA A 454 35.96 -16.19 14.59
N GLU A 455 35.14 -15.24 14.09
CA GLU A 455 35.61 -14.07 13.35
C GLU A 455 35.92 -12.92 14.33
N THR A 456 37.03 -12.22 14.10
CA THR A 456 37.50 -11.13 14.96
C THR A 456 37.52 -9.79 14.23
N GLY A 457 37.21 -8.72 14.94
CA GLY A 457 37.24 -7.35 14.42
C GLY A 457 35.87 -6.89 13.89
N GLU A 458 35.84 -5.67 13.38
CA GLU A 458 34.67 -5.10 12.74
C GLU A 458 34.57 -5.54 11.28
N LEU A 459 33.40 -6.07 10.91
CA LEU A 459 33.08 -6.47 9.55
C LEU A 459 31.95 -5.62 8.97
N PRO A 460 31.89 -5.44 7.63
CA PRO A 460 30.80 -4.73 6.98
C PRO A 460 29.43 -5.37 7.28
N LEU A 461 28.42 -4.56 7.58
CA LEU A 461 27.04 -5.04 7.79
C LEU A 461 26.32 -5.39 6.46
N PHE A 462 26.84 -4.89 5.34
CA PHE A 462 26.25 -5.07 4.02
C PHE A 462 27.27 -4.83 2.90
N ASP A 463 26.98 -5.36 1.70
CA ASP A 463 27.73 -5.01 0.50
C ASP A 463 27.28 -3.65 -0.03
N ARG A 464 28.13 -2.63 0.14
CA ARG A 464 27.90 -1.27 -0.34
C ARG A 464 27.69 -1.20 -1.86
N ARG A 465 28.43 -2.00 -2.65
CA ARG A 465 28.27 -2.02 -4.11
C ARG A 465 26.95 -2.67 -4.52
N ALA A 466 26.48 -3.65 -3.77
CA ALA A 466 25.16 -4.24 -3.98
C ALA A 466 24.05 -3.23 -3.66
N LEU A 467 24.20 -2.42 -2.60
CA LEU A 467 23.25 -1.36 -2.25
C LEU A 467 23.20 -0.23 -3.28
N GLU A 468 24.34 0.24 -3.77
CA GLU A 468 24.41 1.29 -4.79
C GLU A 468 23.80 0.86 -6.14
N ARG A 469 23.58 -0.45 -6.34
CA ARG A 469 22.87 -1.02 -7.50
C ARG A 469 21.39 -1.31 -7.23
N GLN A 470 20.92 -1.19 -5.99
CA GLN A 470 19.51 -1.42 -5.70
C GLN A 470 18.66 -0.34 -6.38
N PRO A 471 17.53 -0.73 -6.99
CA PRO A 471 16.56 0.24 -7.48
C PRO A 471 16.19 1.22 -6.37
N LEU A 472 16.01 2.50 -6.72
CA LEU A 472 15.61 3.57 -5.81
C LEU A 472 16.66 4.02 -4.77
N VAL A 473 17.86 3.43 -4.73
CA VAL A 473 18.97 3.95 -3.90
C VAL A 473 19.84 4.88 -4.74
N ARG A 474 19.85 6.17 -4.40
CA ARG A 474 20.71 7.18 -5.06
C ARG A 474 22.04 7.33 -4.35
N GLU A 475 22.03 7.28 -3.02
CA GLU A 475 23.19 7.55 -2.19
C GLU A 475 23.09 6.75 -0.88
N VAL A 476 24.23 6.34 -0.33
CA VAL A 476 24.32 5.70 0.99
C VAL A 476 25.07 6.62 1.95
N ARG A 477 24.46 6.99 3.07
CA ARG A 477 25.02 7.86 4.10
C ARG A 477 24.95 7.22 5.49
N ARG A 478 25.95 7.54 6.31
CA ARG A 478 25.91 7.22 7.73
C ARG A 478 25.07 8.28 8.44
N GLY A 479 24.16 7.86 9.29
CA GLY A 479 23.29 8.75 10.04
C GLY A 479 22.24 7.97 10.82
N CYS A 480 21.68 8.59 11.84
CA CYS A 480 20.63 7.94 12.62
C CYS A 480 19.31 7.81 11.87
N LEU A 481 18.51 6.80 12.25
CA LEU A 481 17.19 6.57 11.66
C LEU A 481 16.24 7.71 12.03
N PRO A 482 15.30 8.14 11.17
CA PRO A 482 14.35 9.20 11.53
C PRO A 482 13.38 8.75 12.62
N LEU A 483 13.20 9.58 13.66
CA LEU A 483 12.22 9.33 14.73
C LEU A 483 10.80 9.26 14.18
N GLY A 484 9.92 8.56 14.90
CA GLY A 484 8.48 8.60 14.67
C GLY A 484 7.86 7.22 14.48
N ARG A 485 6.58 7.21 14.11
CA ARG A 485 5.79 5.99 13.94
C ARG A 485 5.84 5.55 12.48
N TYR A 486 5.86 4.24 12.27
CA TYR A 486 5.94 3.63 10.95
C TYR A 486 4.83 2.59 10.81
N ALA A 487 3.99 2.78 9.79
CA ALA A 487 2.99 1.80 9.37
C ALA A 487 3.67 0.58 8.75
N ILE A 488 3.12 -0.60 8.98
CA ILE A 488 3.63 -1.86 8.42
C ILE A 488 2.82 -2.14 7.15
N SER A 489 3.50 -2.31 6.02
CA SER A 489 2.89 -2.62 4.73
C SER A 489 3.45 -3.92 4.16
N LEU A 490 2.57 -4.84 3.79
CA LEU A 490 2.91 -6.02 3.00
C LEU A 490 2.57 -5.77 1.55
N VAL A 491 3.55 -5.94 0.66
CA VAL A 491 3.41 -5.70 -0.76
C VAL A 491 3.80 -6.95 -1.55
N TYR A 492 2.97 -7.34 -2.51
CA TYR A 492 3.24 -8.39 -3.49
C TYR A 492 3.60 -7.81 -4.87
N PRO A 493 4.27 -8.60 -5.74
CA PRO A 493 4.62 -8.15 -7.08
C PRO A 493 3.40 -7.88 -7.98
N SER A 494 2.25 -8.49 -7.63
CA SER A 494 0.95 -8.26 -8.28
C SER A 494 0.34 -6.88 -7.98
N GLY A 495 0.95 -6.10 -7.08
CA GLY A 495 0.40 -4.83 -6.58
C GLY A 495 -0.61 -5.00 -5.43
N GLN A 496 -0.96 -6.24 -5.06
CA GLN A 496 -1.75 -6.47 -3.85
C GLN A 496 -0.96 -6.05 -2.62
N ALA A 497 -1.55 -5.15 -1.84
CA ALA A 497 -0.96 -4.66 -0.62
C ALA A 497 -1.97 -4.56 0.52
N TRP A 498 -1.47 -4.64 1.75
CA TRP A 498 -2.20 -4.35 2.98
C TRP A 498 -1.31 -3.55 3.91
N THR A 499 -1.86 -2.54 4.56
CA THR A 499 -1.14 -1.65 5.48
C THR A 499 -1.89 -1.59 6.80
N VAL A 500 -1.15 -1.63 7.90
CA VAL A 500 -1.65 -1.31 9.25
C VAL A 500 -0.79 -0.19 9.84
N PRO A 501 -1.37 0.76 10.58
CA PRO A 501 -2.81 0.92 10.85
C PRO A 501 -3.60 1.29 9.60
N ASN A 502 -4.90 1.05 9.62
CA ASN A 502 -5.85 1.48 8.59
C ASN A 502 -7.21 1.85 9.21
N GLU A 503 -8.17 2.31 8.40
CA GLU A 503 -9.45 2.83 8.90
C GLU A 503 -10.32 1.76 9.58
N SER A 504 -10.03 0.46 9.39
CA SER A 504 -10.77 -0.59 10.10
C SER A 504 -10.42 -0.67 11.58
N GLY A 505 -9.28 -0.10 11.97
CA GLY A 505 -8.72 -0.24 13.30
C GLY A 505 -9.11 0.79 14.36
N GLY A 506 -9.93 1.78 14.01
CA GLY A 506 -10.41 2.75 14.98
C GLY A 506 -11.56 3.58 14.47
N CYS A 507 -12.05 4.49 15.30
CA CYS A 507 -13.23 5.32 15.01
C CYS A 507 -12.88 6.51 14.12
N SER A 508 -13.73 6.81 13.14
CA SER A 508 -13.68 8.10 12.47
C SER A 508 -14.18 9.20 13.41
N GLU A 509 -13.85 10.45 13.11
CA GLU A 509 -14.35 11.62 13.85
C GLU A 509 -15.88 11.60 14.00
N ALA A 510 -16.60 11.22 12.93
CA ALA A 510 -18.06 11.15 12.92
C ALA A 510 -18.66 10.00 13.77
N GLU A 511 -17.83 9.05 14.20
CA GLU A 511 -18.22 7.89 15.02
C GLU A 511 -17.84 8.06 16.50
N GLY A 512 -17.14 9.15 16.81
CA GLY A 512 -16.74 9.51 18.16
C GLY A 512 -15.56 8.68 18.69
N SER A 513 -15.47 8.57 20.01
CA SER A 513 -14.40 7.83 20.69
C SER A 513 -14.73 6.34 20.86
N ILE A 514 -13.71 5.54 21.16
CA ILE A 514 -13.83 4.12 21.46
C ILE A 514 -14.50 3.93 22.83
N ARG A 515 -15.49 3.03 22.91
CA ARG A 515 -16.04 2.49 24.17
C ARG A 515 -15.52 1.08 24.39
N LEU A 516 -14.98 0.86 25.58
CA LEU A 516 -14.54 -0.44 26.05
C LEU A 516 -15.74 -1.27 26.51
N ALA A 517 -15.92 -2.42 25.88
CA ALA A 517 -16.84 -3.49 26.27
C ALA A 517 -16.19 -4.83 25.91
N GLU A 518 -16.88 -5.96 26.09
CA GLU A 518 -16.40 -7.28 25.63
C GLU A 518 -16.04 -7.26 24.13
N LYS A 519 -16.71 -6.40 23.35
CA LYS A 519 -16.32 -6.00 21.99
C LYS A 519 -16.15 -4.48 21.93
N SER A 520 -14.95 -4.01 21.58
CA SER A 520 -14.68 -2.58 21.43
C SER A 520 -15.52 -1.98 20.30
N THR A 521 -16.22 -0.88 20.56
CA THR A 521 -17.09 -0.21 19.58
C THR A 521 -16.95 1.30 19.60
N CYS A 522 -17.40 1.98 18.54
CA CYS A 522 -17.46 3.44 18.51
C CYS A 522 -18.68 3.99 19.28
N SER A 523 -18.47 5.06 20.03
CA SER A 523 -19.41 5.57 21.05
C SER A 523 -20.70 6.16 20.48
N THR A 524 -20.64 6.88 19.35
CA THR A 524 -21.81 7.53 18.76
C THR A 524 -22.47 6.69 17.67
N LYS A 525 -21.68 5.81 17.04
CA LYS A 525 -22.17 4.79 16.11
C LYS A 525 -21.60 3.44 16.55
N PRO A 526 -22.42 2.50 17.05
CA PRO A 526 -21.94 1.24 17.63
C PRO A 526 -21.46 0.27 16.55
N ARG A 527 -20.35 0.59 15.89
CA ARG A 527 -19.61 -0.31 15.01
C ARG A 527 -18.43 -0.90 15.75
N THR A 528 -18.07 -2.13 15.43
CA THR A 528 -16.87 -2.78 15.95
C THR A 528 -15.61 -2.00 15.55
N VAL A 529 -14.60 -2.05 16.41
CA VAL A 529 -13.23 -1.58 16.17
C VAL A 529 -12.30 -2.79 16.11
N LEU A 530 -11.56 -2.96 15.02
CA LEU A 530 -10.58 -4.04 14.88
C LEU A 530 -9.22 -3.57 15.41
N LEU A 531 -8.99 -3.69 16.72
CA LEU A 531 -7.77 -3.21 17.38
C LEU A 531 -6.48 -3.69 16.70
N SER A 532 -6.49 -4.92 16.15
CA SER A 532 -5.35 -5.46 15.41
C SER A 532 -4.95 -4.67 14.15
N GLN A 533 -5.86 -3.85 13.64
CA GLN A 533 -5.67 -2.97 12.48
C GLN A 533 -5.46 -1.50 12.89
N GLY A 534 -5.45 -1.21 14.19
CA GLY A 534 -5.47 0.14 14.76
C GLY A 534 -4.10 0.68 15.09
N ALA A 535 -4.09 1.83 15.76
CA ALA A 535 -2.89 2.62 16.01
C ALA A 535 -1.73 1.88 16.72
N ARG A 536 -1.95 0.75 17.40
CA ARG A 536 -0.87 -0.07 18.00
C ARG A 536 -0.06 -0.85 16.97
N ALA A 537 -0.64 -1.14 15.81
CA ALA A 537 -0.02 -1.93 14.74
C ALA A 537 1.05 -1.13 13.96
N VAL A 538 2.00 -0.53 14.67
CA VAL A 538 3.09 0.29 14.15
C VAL A 538 4.42 -0.08 14.79
N VAL A 539 5.51 0.22 14.08
CA VAL A 539 6.84 0.29 14.67
C VAL A 539 7.13 1.74 15.05
N GLU A 540 7.73 1.99 16.20
CA GLU A 540 8.18 3.33 16.58
C GLU A 540 9.70 3.39 16.66
N ILE A 541 10.28 4.37 15.98
CA ILE A 541 11.69 4.74 16.17
C ILE A 541 11.74 5.80 17.27
N VAL A 542 12.35 5.44 18.39
CA VAL A 542 12.54 6.28 19.58
C VAL A 542 13.97 6.79 19.64
N GLY A 543 14.23 7.76 20.52
CA GLY A 543 15.55 8.40 20.69
C GLY A 543 16.72 7.44 20.84
N PRO A 544 17.95 7.96 20.71
CA PRO A 544 19.16 7.15 20.76
C PRO A 544 19.30 6.41 22.08
N SER A 545 20.08 5.34 22.04
CA SER A 545 20.52 4.59 23.21
C SER A 545 21.26 5.54 24.17
N GLN A 546 20.85 5.54 25.43
CA GLN A 546 21.40 6.45 26.44
C GLN A 546 22.71 5.92 27.06
N GLU A 547 23.00 4.63 26.89
CA GLU A 547 24.13 3.92 27.48
C GLU A 547 24.69 2.90 26.48
N GLY A 548 25.97 2.53 26.61
CA GLY A 548 26.62 1.52 25.77
C GLY A 548 27.56 2.09 24.70
N LEU A 549 28.04 1.23 23.79
CA LEU A 549 28.98 1.60 22.71
C LEU A 549 28.37 2.59 21.70
N ASP A 550 27.04 2.69 21.68
CA ASP A 550 26.30 3.52 20.74
C ASP A 550 25.95 4.92 21.29
N SER A 551 26.25 5.20 22.57
CA SER A 551 25.94 6.49 23.20
C SER A 551 26.80 7.62 22.61
N GLY A 552 26.26 8.30 21.59
CA GLY A 552 26.94 9.39 20.87
C GLY A 552 26.87 9.27 19.35
N VAL A 553 26.48 8.11 18.82
CA VAL A 553 26.41 7.87 17.36
C VAL A 553 25.53 8.90 16.67
N CYS A 554 24.35 9.21 17.22
CA CYS A 554 23.43 10.20 16.65
C CYS A 554 23.87 11.65 16.85
N SER A 555 24.76 11.92 17.81
CA SER A 555 25.35 13.26 17.99
C SER A 555 26.39 13.52 16.90
N ASP A 556 27.22 12.51 16.61
CA ASP A 556 28.29 12.60 15.60
C ASP A 556 27.74 12.45 14.17
N ASN A 557 26.69 11.64 14.02
CA ASN A 557 26.06 11.32 12.74
C ASN A 557 24.53 11.51 12.86
N PRO A 558 24.05 12.76 12.90
CA PRO A 558 22.63 13.05 13.03
C PRO A 558 21.83 12.52 11.84
N VAL A 559 20.51 12.50 11.99
CA VAL A 559 19.58 12.20 10.89
C VAL A 559 19.86 13.18 9.74
N PRO A 560 20.13 12.70 8.51
CA PRO A 560 20.40 13.60 7.38
C PRO A 560 19.21 14.52 7.07
N PRO A 561 19.46 15.77 6.60
CA PRO A 561 18.40 16.72 6.28
C PRO A 561 17.36 16.19 5.29
N GLU A 562 17.76 15.36 4.33
CA GLU A 562 16.86 14.74 3.34
C GLU A 562 15.85 13.76 3.96
N CYS A 563 16.06 13.37 5.21
CA CYS A 563 15.16 12.51 5.98
C CYS A 563 14.31 13.28 7.00
N LEU A 564 14.53 14.60 7.12
CA LEU A 564 13.81 15.45 8.05
C LEU A 564 12.79 16.33 7.31
N PRO A 565 11.64 16.63 7.92
CA PRO A 565 10.73 17.63 7.39
C PRO A 565 11.42 19.01 7.26
N PRO A 566 11.03 19.82 6.26
CA PRO A 566 11.63 21.13 5.98
C PRO A 566 11.37 22.21 7.03
#